data_AF-E0UC39-F1
#
_entry.id   AF-E0UC39-F1
#
_cell.length_a   1.000
_cell.length_b   1.000
_cell.length_c   1.000
_cell.angle_alpha   90.00
_cell.angle_beta   90.00
_cell.angle_gamma   90.00
#
_symmetry.space_group_name_H-M   'P 1'
#
loop_
_entity.id
_entity.type
_entity.pdbx_description
1 polymer ?
#
loop_
_entity_poly.entity_id
_entity_poly.type
_entity_poly.pdbx_seq_one_letter_code
_entity_poly.pdbx_strand_id
1 'polypeptide(L)' 'MPTVEQAFSCVRVCQMLSNLYRTIHIFRYDQTYKTVFILAKNPNNEELQIVIYANGLWRFIDDETRL' A
#
# COMPACT_ATOMS: atom_id res chain seq x y z
N MET A 1 1.80 -11.82 11.13
CA MET A 1 0.43 -11.28 11.04
C MET A 1 0.52 -9.77 11.13
N PRO A 2 -0.22 -9.00 10.33
CA PRO A 2 -0.27 -7.54 10.44
C PRO A 2 -0.70 -7.10 11.85
N THR A 3 -0.23 -5.94 12.29
CA THR A 3 -0.72 -5.28 13.50
C THR A 3 -2.14 -4.72 13.30
N VAL A 4 -2.79 -4.32 14.39
CA VAL A 4 -4.11 -3.67 14.32
C VAL A 4 -4.00 -2.33 13.58
N GLU A 5 -2.93 -1.57 13.85
CA GLU A 5 -2.62 -0.31 13.19
C GLU A 5 -2.39 -0.49 11.69
N GLN A 6 -1.67 -1.56 11.30
CA GLN A 6 -1.53 -1.94 9.89
C GLN A 6 -2.88 -2.30 9.26
N ALA A 7 -3.70 -3.09 9.94
CA ALA A 7 -4.99 -3.50 9.42
C ALA A 7 -5.90 -2.29 9.14
N PHE A 8 -5.98 -1.33 10.07
CA PHE A 8 -6.74 -0.10 9.85
C PHE A 8 -6.15 0.75 8.71
N SER A 9 -4.83 0.82 8.61
CA SER A 9 -4.15 1.58 7.55
C SER A 9 -4.39 0.96 6.18
N CYS A 10 -4.36 -0.38 6.08
CA CYS A 10 -4.74 -1.12 4.88
C CYS A 10 -6.16 -0.78 4.43
N VAL A 11 -7.14 -0.77 5.35
CA VAL A 11 -8.53 -0.43 5.01
C VAL A 11 -8.64 1.00 4.49
N ARG A 12 -7.98 1.96 5.14
CA ARG A 12 -7.98 3.37 4.72
C ARG A 12 -7.33 3.55 3.34
N VAL A 13 -6.18 2.92 3.11
CA VAL A 13 -5.49 2.97 1.80
C VAL A 13 -6.32 2.32 0.71
N CYS A 14 -6.88 1.13 0.96
CA CYS A 14 -7.75 0.45 -0.01
C CYS A 14 -8.98 1.30 -0.34
N GLN A 15 -9.64 1.89 0.66
CA GLN A 15 -10.78 2.78 0.45
C GLN A 15 -10.39 4.01 -0.40
N MET A 16 -9.25 4.64 -0.11
CA MET A 16 -8.72 5.75 -0.92
C MET A 16 -8.49 5.34 -2.37
N LEU A 17 -7.85 4.19 -2.61
CA LEU A 17 -7.58 3.67 -3.96
C LEU A 17 -8.89 3.34 -4.70
N SER A 18 -9.84 2.71 -4.04
CA SER A 18 -11.16 2.39 -4.60
C SER A 18 -11.94 3.65 -4.98
N ASN A 19 -11.92 4.68 -4.13
CA ASN A 19 -12.56 5.97 -4.42
C ASN A 19 -11.96 6.66 -5.66
N LEU A 20 -10.70 6.38 -5.98
CA LEU A 20 -10.00 6.92 -7.15
C LEU A 20 -10.04 5.98 -8.37
N TYR A 21 -10.89 4.95 -8.35
CA TYR A 21 -11.00 3.95 -9.41
C TYR A 21 -9.65 3.29 -9.76
N ARG A 22 -8.78 3.10 -8.76
CA ARG A 22 -7.51 2.41 -8.93
C ARG A 22 -7.66 0.92 -8.65
N THR A 23 -7.28 0.09 -9.60
CA THR A 23 -7.29 -1.37 -9.46
C THR A 23 -6.12 -1.82 -8.59
N ILE A 24 -6.43 -2.40 -7.44
CA ILE A 24 -5.45 -3.07 -6.56
C ILE A 24 -5.18 -4.45 -7.15
N HIS A 25 -3.93 -4.72 -7.55
CA HIS A 25 -3.55 -5.99 -8.18
C HIS A 25 -2.50 -6.77 -7.37
N ILE A 26 -1.83 -6.13 -6.42
CA ILE A 26 -1.01 -6.83 -5.41
C ILE A 26 -1.34 -6.27 -4.03
N PHE A 27 -1.61 -7.19 -3.11
CA PHE A 27 -1.58 -6.96 -1.67
C PHE A 27 -0.67 -8.05 -1.07
N ARG A 28 0.48 -7.66 -0.52
CA ARG A 28 1.47 -8.60 0.00
C ARG A 28 1.92 -8.15 1.37
N TYR A 29 1.87 -9.05 2.35
CA TYR A 29 2.51 -8.84 3.64
C TYR A 29 3.86 -9.56 3.67
N ASP A 30 4.90 -8.84 4.07
CA ASP A 30 6.26 -9.35 4.28
C ASP A 30 6.48 -9.58 5.78
N GLN A 31 6.74 -10.84 6.15
CA GLN A 31 6.91 -11.24 7.55
C GLN A 31 8.28 -10.86 8.11
N THR A 32 9.31 -10.74 7.28
CA THR A 32 10.68 -10.38 7.70
C THR A 32 10.73 -8.93 8.15
N TYR A 33 10.15 -8.03 7.36
CA TYR A 33 10.13 -6.60 7.65
C TYR A 33 8.86 -6.12 8.36
N LYS A 34 7.86 -7.01 8.51
CA LYS A 34 6.52 -6.70 9.05
C LYS A 34 5.87 -5.54 8.30
N THR A 35 5.87 -5.63 6.97
CA THR A 35 5.47 -4.54 6.07
C THR A 35 4.44 -5.03 5.07
N VAL A 36 3.39 -4.24 4.82
CA VAL A 36 2.43 -4.50 3.74
C VAL A 36 2.81 -3.67 2.52
N PHE A 37 2.80 -4.30 1.35
CA PHE A 37 2.97 -3.69 0.05
C PHE A 37 1.65 -3.76 -0.72
N ILE A 38 1.22 -2.63 -1.27
CA ILE A 38 0.03 -2.53 -2.13
C ILE A 38 0.47 -1.96 -3.47
N LEU A 39 0.14 -2.64 -4.55
CA LEU A 39 0.32 -2.12 -5.91
C LEU A 39 -1.04 -1.90 -6.55
N ALA A 40 -1.21 -0.69 -7.10
CA ALA A 40 -2.43 -0.27 -7.76
C ALA A 40 -2.14 0.40 -9.10
N LYS A 41 -3.08 0.33 -10.04
CA LYS A 41 -3.01 0.99 -11.35
C LYS A 41 -4.22 1.89 -11.57
N ASN A 42 -4.05 3.03 -12.22
CA ASN A 42 -5.18 3.81 -12.74
C ASN A 42 -5.58 3.33 -14.15
N PRO A 43 -6.66 3.88 -14.75
CA PRO A 43 -7.08 3.52 -16.11
C PRO A 43 -6.03 3.75 -17.21
N ASN A 44 -5.04 4.63 -16.97
CA ASN A 44 -3.94 4.91 -17.89
C ASN A 44 -2.73 3.98 -17.68
N ASN A 45 -2.87 2.93 -16.86
CA ASN A 45 -1.82 1.99 -16.47
C ASN A 45 -0.66 2.61 -15.66
N GLU A 46 -0.83 3.79 -15.07
CA GLU A 46 0.15 4.36 -14.15
C GLU A 46 0.12 3.60 -12.81
N GLU A 47 1.28 3.09 -12.41
CA GLU A 47 1.44 2.32 -11.17
C GLU A 47 1.62 3.24 -9.96
N LEU A 48 0.96 2.87 -8.85
CA LEU A 48 1.26 3.36 -7.52
C LEU A 48 1.70 2.18 -6.66
N GLN A 49 2.79 2.40 -5.93
CA GLN A 49 3.28 1.48 -4.92
C GLN A 49 3.10 2.14 -3.55
N ILE A 50 2.53 1.41 -2.61
CA ILE A 50 2.31 1.86 -1.24
C ILE A 50 2.96 0.86 -0.30
N VAL A 51 3.64 1.39 0.71
CA VAL A 51 4.19 0.63 1.81
C VAL A 51 3.50 1.02 3.12
N ILE A 52 3.12 0.04 3.93
CA ILE A 52 2.50 0.23 5.24
C ILE A 52 3.34 -0.50 6.29
N TYR A 53 3.96 0.27 7.17
CA TYR A 53 4.84 -0.22 8.24
C TYR A 53 4.04 -0.76 9.42
N ALA A 54 4.70 -1.55 10.28
CA ALA A 54 4.09 -2.19 11.45
C ALA A 54 3.36 -1.23 12.41
N ASN A 55 3.75 0.05 12.44
CA ASN A 55 3.11 1.08 13.27
C ASN A 55 1.90 1.76 12.59
N GLY A 56 1.49 1.31 11.40
CA GLY A 56 0.39 1.89 10.63
C GLY A 56 0.77 3.13 9.81
N LEU A 57 2.00 3.65 9.94
CA LEU A 57 2.46 4.68 9.01
C LEU A 57 2.57 4.09 7.60
N TRP A 58 2.20 4.86 6.60
CA TRP A 58 2.30 4.46 5.22
C TRP A 58 2.77 5.61 4.34
N ARG A 59 3.37 5.27 3.20
CA ARG A 59 3.80 6.22 2.18
C ARG A 59 3.71 5.62 0.80
N PHE A 60 3.64 6.48 -0.21
CA PHE A 60 3.92 6.08 -1.58
C PHE A 60 5.41 5.76 -1.71
N ILE A 61 5.73 4.76 -2.54
CA ILE A 61 7.07 4.54 -3.04
C ILE A 61 7.10 5.19 -4.42
N ASP A 62 7.90 6.24 -4.55
CA ASP A 62 8.29 6.83 -5.83
C ASP A 62 9.74 6.44 -6.15
N ASP A 63 10.18 6.69 -7.38
CA ASP A 63 11.55 6.37 -7.79
C ASP A 63 12.61 7.27 -7.12
N GLU A 64 12.22 8.42 -6.55
CA GLU A 64 13.14 9.32 -5.81
C GLU A 64 13.41 8.83 -4.38
N THR A 65 12.48 8.08 -3.79
CA THR A 65 12.59 7.49 -2.45
C THR A 65 13.24 6.09 -2.44
N ARG A 66 13.77 5.65 -3.59
CA ARG A 66 14.58 4.44 -3.76
C ARG A 66 16.09 4.64 -3.50
N LEU A 67 16.49 5.78 -2.96
CA LEU A 67 17.88 6.09 -2.54
C LEU A 67 18.23 5.47 -1.18
#